data_AF-A0A1C6GW42-F1
#
_entry.id   AF-A0A1C6GW42-F1
#
_cell.length_a   1.000
_cell.length_b   1.000
_cell.length_c   1.000
_cell.angle_alpha   90.00
_cell.angle_beta   90.00
_cell.angle_gamma   90.00
#
_symmetry.space_group_name_H-M   'P 1'
#
loop_
_entity.id
_entity.type
_entity.pdbx_description
1 polymer ?
#
loop_
_entity_poly.entity_id
_entity_poly.type
_entity_poly.pdbx_seq_one_letter_code
_entity_poly.pdbx_strand_id
1 'polypeptide(L)'
;MKATKGNKVYTIDETQKAMYQAQGYDIVEDDGTVIQYGAGKTVSYEKYAVLMKWKTSLEEKIAELTKENEQLRTKLSAIDTQDKEESKAKGKGK
;
A
#
# COMPACT_ATOMS: atom_id res chain seq x y z
N MET A 1 25.33 0.89 4.40
CA MET A 1 24.43 -0.25 4.70
C MET A 1 25.05 -1.21 5.71
N LYS A 2 24.22 -2.00 6.38
CA LYS A 2 24.64 -2.93 7.44
C LYS A 2 24.00 -4.31 7.29
N ALA A 3 24.71 -5.34 7.73
CA ALA A 3 24.17 -6.68 7.96
C ALA A 3 23.88 -6.86 9.46
N THR A 4 22.67 -7.27 9.83
CA THR A 4 22.24 -7.43 11.22
C THR A 4 21.71 -8.84 11.50
N LYS A 5 22.13 -9.46 12.60
CA LYS A 5 21.62 -10.75 13.07
C LYS A 5 21.73 -10.83 14.59
N GLY A 6 20.60 -10.67 15.27
CA GLY A 6 20.58 -10.54 16.73
C GLY A 6 21.35 -9.30 17.18
N ASN A 7 22.36 -9.47 18.04
CA ASN A 7 23.22 -8.37 18.50
C ASN A 7 24.43 -8.10 17.59
N LYS A 8 24.61 -8.86 16.49
CA LYS A 8 25.72 -8.66 15.55
C LYS A 8 25.32 -7.67 14.47
N VAL A 9 26.16 -6.66 14.24
CA VAL A 9 25.99 -5.64 13.21
C VAL A 9 27.32 -5.43 12.50
N TYR A 10 27.33 -5.52 11.17
CA TYR A 10 28.52 -5.26 10.34
C TYR A 10 28.20 -4.20 9.31
N THR A 11 29.09 -3.24 9.11
CA THR A 11 29.07 -2.39 7.92
C THR A 11 29.53 -3.24 6.74
N ILE A 12 28.76 -3.26 5.66
CA ILE A 12 29.04 -4.06 4.48
C ILE A 12 28.91 -3.19 3.23
N ASP A 13 29.53 -3.63 2.13
CA ASP A 13 29.26 -3.10 0.80
C ASP A 13 28.31 -4.00 -0.02
N GLU A 14 27.98 -3.57 -1.24
CA GLU A 14 27.07 -4.27 -2.16
C GLU A 14 27.53 -5.70 -2.47
N THR A 15 28.84 -5.93 -2.61
CA THR A 15 29.42 -7.23 -3.00
C THR A 15 29.26 -8.28 -1.92
N GLN A 16 29.12 -7.84 -0.66
CA GLN A 16 29.01 -8.72 0.50
C GLN A 16 27.56 -9.09 0.84
N LYS A 17 26.55 -8.43 0.24
CA LYS A 17 25.12 -8.63 0.55
C LYS A 17 24.71 -10.10 0.49
N ALA A 18 24.94 -10.75 -0.64
CA ALA A 18 24.49 -12.12 -0.88
C ALA A 18 25.09 -13.10 0.14
N MET A 19 26.37 -12.92 0.49
CA MET A 19 27.05 -13.74 1.49
C MET A 19 26.41 -13.59 2.87
N TYR A 20 26.19 -12.37 3.34
CA TYR A 20 25.58 -12.13 4.65
C TYR A 20 24.10 -12.52 4.68
N GLN A 21 23.36 -12.29 3.61
CA GLN A 21 21.97 -12.73 3.48
C GLN A 21 21.88 -14.26 3.57
N ALA A 22 22.73 -15.00 2.86
CA ALA A 22 22.78 -16.47 2.92
C ALA A 22 23.13 -17.00 4.32
N GLN A 23 23.92 -16.24 5.10
CA GLN A 23 24.20 -16.53 6.50
C GLN A 23 23.04 -16.15 7.46
N GLY A 24 21.95 -15.60 6.95
CA GLY A 24 20.76 -15.24 7.71
C GLY A 24 20.83 -13.86 8.37
N TYR A 25 21.66 -12.95 7.86
CA TYR A 25 21.63 -11.54 8.27
C TYR A 25 20.59 -10.76 7.47
N ASP A 26 19.89 -9.86 8.15
CA ASP A 26 19.09 -8.84 7.48
C ASP A 26 20.00 -7.73 6.97
N ILE A 27 19.82 -7.38 5.70
CA ILE A 27 20.53 -6.28 5.07
C ILE A 27 19.66 -5.03 5.25
N VAL A 28 20.20 -4.03 5.93
CA VAL A 28 19.52 -2.76 6.22
C VAL A 28 20.32 -1.59 5.64
N GLU A 29 19.61 -0.59 5.13
CA GLU A 29 20.18 0.72 4.82
C GLU A 29 20.65 1.43 6.09
N ASP A 30 21.40 2.52 5.92
CA ASP A 30 21.94 3.27 7.06
C ASP A 30 20.85 4.00 7.87
N ASP A 31 19.67 4.23 7.27
CA ASP A 31 18.47 4.77 7.92
C ASP A 31 17.67 3.70 8.71
N GLY A 32 18.09 2.43 8.65
CA GLY A 32 17.41 1.30 9.29
C GLY A 32 16.37 0.59 8.43
N THR A 33 16.16 1.02 7.18
CA THR A 33 15.24 0.36 6.25
C THR A 33 15.78 -1.02 5.86
N VAL A 34 14.98 -2.08 6.04
CA VAL A 34 15.36 -3.45 5.62
C VAL A 34 15.28 -3.56 4.09
N ILE A 35 16.43 -3.82 3.46
CA ILE A 35 16.56 -4.07 2.02
C ILE A 35 16.26 -5.54 1.71
N GLN A 36 16.83 -6.46 2.51
CA GLN A 36 16.65 -7.89 2.33
C GLN A 36 16.60 -8.59 3.68
N TYR A 37 15.64 -9.51 3.79
CA TYR A 37 15.57 -10.41 4.93
C TYR A 37 16.59 -11.55 4.77
N GLY A 38 17.24 -11.90 5.88
CA GLY A 38 18.17 -13.02 5.94
C GLY A 38 17.51 -14.35 5.57
N ALA A 39 18.29 -15.26 4.97
CA ALA A 39 17.85 -16.59 4.60
C ALA A 39 17.34 -17.41 5.80
N GLY A 40 16.39 -18.31 5.54
CA GLY A 40 15.80 -19.20 6.55
C GLY A 40 14.62 -18.61 7.31
N LYS A 41 14.27 -17.33 7.10
CA LYS A 41 13.04 -16.74 7.61
C LYS A 41 11.85 -17.30 6.85
N THR A 42 10.92 -17.91 7.57
CA THR A 42 9.69 -18.48 7.00
C THR A 42 8.47 -18.02 7.78
N VAL A 43 7.33 -18.04 7.11
CA VAL A 43 6.01 -17.89 7.73
C VAL A 43 5.26 -19.20 7.55
N SER A 44 4.50 -19.63 8.56
CA SER A 44 3.62 -20.80 8.41
C SER A 44 2.61 -20.56 7.29
N TYR A 45 2.32 -21.60 6.50
CA TYR A 45 1.35 -21.49 5.41
C TYR A 45 -0.03 -20.98 5.89
N GLU A 46 -0.48 -21.39 7.07
CA GLU A 46 -1.74 -20.92 7.65
C GLU A 46 -1.78 -19.39 7.82
N LYS A 47 -0.77 -18.80 8.47
CA LYS A 47 -0.65 -17.34 8.60
C LYS A 47 -0.59 -16.64 7.25
N TYR A 48 0.15 -17.20 6.28
CA TYR A 48 0.20 -16.65 4.93
C TYR A 48 -1.17 -16.68 4.24
N ALA A 49 -1.90 -17.80 4.35
CA ALA A 49 -3.24 -17.95 3.76
C ALA A 49 -4.25 -16.98 4.39
N VAL A 50 -4.19 -16.77 5.70
CA VAL A 50 -5.02 -15.76 6.38
C VAL A 50 -4.70 -14.36 5.87
N LEU A 51 -3.41 -14.00 5.78
CA LEU A 51 -2.98 -12.70 5.26
C LEU A 51 -3.44 -12.48 3.82
N MET A 52 -3.32 -13.50 2.96
CA MET A 52 -3.77 -13.44 1.57
C MET A 52 -5.28 -13.19 1.46
N LYS A 53 -6.09 -13.89 2.26
CA LYS A 53 -7.54 -13.67 2.31
C LYS A 53 -7.89 -12.24 2.72
N TRP A 54 -7.20 -11.72 3.76
CA TRP A 54 -7.41 -10.35 4.22
C TRP A 54 -7.00 -9.33 3.16
N LYS A 55 -5.87 -9.53 2.49
CA LYS A 55 -5.42 -8.68 1.38
C LYS A 55 -6.46 -8.63 0.27
N THR A 56 -6.96 -9.78 -0.18
CA THR A 56 -7.99 -9.85 -1.22
C THR A 56 -9.27 -9.13 -0.79
N SER A 57 -9.75 -9.36 0.43
CA SER A 57 -10.94 -8.68 0.96
C SER A 57 -10.77 -7.16 1.04
N LEU A 58 -9.58 -6.68 1.42
CA LEU A 58 -9.28 -5.24 1.45
C LEU A 58 -9.24 -4.65 0.03
N GLU A 59 -8.62 -5.34 -0.94
CA GLU A 59 -8.58 -4.90 -2.33
C GLU A 59 -9.99 -4.81 -2.95
N GLU A 60 -10.84 -5.79 -2.67
CA GLU A 60 -12.26 -5.76 -3.08
C GLU A 60 -13.01 -4.58 -2.47
N LYS A 61 -12.82 -4.31 -1.17
CA LYS A 61 -13.48 -3.19 -0.50
C LYS A 61 -13.02 -1.85 -1.03
N ILE A 62 -11.73 -1.70 -1.33
CA ILE A 62 -11.17 -0.49 -1.95
C ILE A 62 -11.79 -0.29 -3.33
N ALA A 63 -11.92 -1.33 -4.14
CA ALA A 63 -12.54 -1.23 -5.47
C ALA A 63 -14.01 -0.81 -5.38
N GLU A 64 -14.78 -1.41 -4.47
CA GLU A 64 -16.19 -1.06 -4.23
C GLU A 64 -16.34 0.41 -3.81
N LEU A 65 -15.59 0.84 -2.80
CA LEU A 65 -15.64 2.22 -2.28
C LEU A 65 -15.17 3.25 -3.30
N THR A 66 -14.20 2.89 -4.17
CA THR A 66 -13.72 3.76 -5.24
C THR A 66 -14.82 3.98 -6.28
N LYS A 67 -15.49 2.89 -6.69
CA LYS A 67 -16.62 2.95 -7.64
C LYS A 67 -17.79 3.74 -7.07
N GLU A 68 -18.14 3.51 -5.80
CA GLU A 68 -19.20 4.25 -5.12
C GLU A 68 -18.87 5.74 -5.05
N ASN A 69 -17.63 6.10 -4.69
CA ASN A 69 -17.19 7.50 -4.67
C ASN A 69 -17.29 8.17 -6.05
N GLU A 70 -16.89 7.49 -7.11
CA GLU A 70 -17.01 8.02 -8.48
C GLU A 70 -18.47 8.24 -8.87
N GLN A 71 -19.35 7.29 -8.54
CA GLN A 71 -20.79 7.41 -8.78
C GLN A 71 -21.42 8.56 -7.97
N LEU A 72 -21.00 8.76 -6.72
CA LEU A 72 -21.48 9.87 -5.90
C LEU A 72 -20.97 11.22 -6.43
N ARG A 73 -19.70 11.30 -6.85
CA ARG A 73 -19.13 12.51 -7.46
C ARG A 73 -19.84 12.90 -8.76
N THR A 74 -20.12 11.93 -9.62
CA THR A 74 -20.87 12.18 -10.87
C THR A 74 -22.30 12.65 -10.57
N LYS A 75 -23.01 12.00 -9.65
CA LYS A 75 -24.35 12.44 -9.20
C LYS A 75 -24.34 13.86 -8.63
N LEU A 76 -23.36 14.19 -7.77
CA LEU A 76 -23.22 15.53 -7.20
C LEU A 76 -22.98 16.59 -8.29
N SER A 77 -22.14 16.29 -9.29
CA SER A 77 -21.91 17.21 -10.41
C SER A 77 -23.16 17.41 -11.28
N ALA A 78 -23.97 16.37 -11.47
CA ALA A 78 -25.22 16.45 -12.22
C ALA A 78 -26.26 17.32 -11.48
N ILE A 79 -26.36 17.18 -10.15
CA ILE A 79 -27.24 18.02 -9.31
C ILE A 79 -26.80 19.49 -9.37
N ASP A 80 -25.51 19.79 -9.20
CA ASP A 80 -25.00 21.17 -9.30
C ASP A 80 -25.23 21.78 -10.69
N THR A 81 -25.25 20.96 -11.75
CA THR A 81 -25.58 21.41 -13.11
C THR A 81 -27.08 21.71 -13.26
N GLN A 82 -27.96 20.87 -12.70
CA GLN A 82 -29.41 21.09 -12.72
C GLN A 82 -29.83 22.31 -11.89
N ASP A 83 -29.25 22.52 -10.71
CA ASP A 83 -29.53 23.69 -9.86
C ASP A 83 -29.14 25.02 -10.54
N LYS A 84 -28.08 25.00 -11.37
CA LYS A 84 -27.64 26.15 -12.19
C LYS A 84 -28.56 26.43 -13.38
N GLU A 85 -29.21 25.43 -13.95
CA GLU A 85 -30.18 25.62 -15.03
C GLU A 85 -31.55 26.08 -14.50
N GLU A 86 -32.02 25.53 -13.38
CA GLU A 86 -33.29 25.92 -12.75
C GLU A 86 -33.26 27.36 -12.21
N SER A 87 -32.11 27.81 -11.69
CA SER A 87 -31.92 29.20 -11.24
C SER A 87 -31.88 30.21 -12.40
N LYS A 88 -31.35 29.82 -13.58
CA LYS A 88 -31.42 30.65 -14.80
C LYS A 88 -32.83 30.71 -15.40
N ALA A 89 -33.62 29.64 -15.27
CA ALA A 89 -35.00 29.60 -15.75
C ALA A 89 -35.95 30.48 -14.89
N LYS A 90 -35.78 30.50 -13.56
CA LYS A 90 -36.57 31.37 -12.66
C LYS A 90 -36.22 32.86 -12.76
N GLY A 91 -35.02 33.23 -13.22
CA GLY A 91 -34.58 34.62 -13.35
C GLY A 91 -35.11 35.39 -14.57
N LYS A 92 -35.67 34.71 -15.58
CA LYS A 92 -36.17 35.33 -16.82
C LYS A 92 -37.67 35.67 -16.83
N GLY A 93 -38.38 35.43 -15.72
CA GLY A 93 -39.83 35.57 -15.62
C GLY A 93 -40.33 36.80 -14.83
N LYS A 94 -39.53 37.86 -14.67
CA LYS A 94 -39.94 39.07 -13.92
C LYS A 94 -39.72 40.33 -14.74
#